data_AF-N4WEE4-F1
#
_entry.id   AF-N4WEE4-F1
#
_cell.length_a   1.000
_cell.length_b   1.000
_cell.length_c   1.000
_cell.angle_alpha   90.00
_cell.angle_beta   90.00
_cell.angle_gamma   90.00
#
_symmetry.space_group_name_H-M   'P 1'
#
loop_
_entity.id
_entity.type
_entity.pdbx_description
1 polymer ?
#
loop_
_entity_poly.entity_id
_entity_poly.type
_entity_poly.pdbx_seq_one_letter_code
_entity_poly.pdbx_strand_id
1 'polypeptide(L)'
;VGRLYHHLAILARPDALQQIYYYSRSLTCVKRFAGARESIRTLLDPVVDHNAASLPHALPIDISFIKPHGLQFLGRSVKDDRASEEFLMAKAEFLDSLDNYIGRVTAEWKDRGVWVAVTNIAGWFDYGVDDNALRQAFLIQLSERAKNPPSTAPEEKSRTASAIEQQDPIKPSVTLSQIQKKLEQLAAQQTFKNAQLLSNATFALALRRLGDKNVLLHINIMLAFLTSLSSFSSCAYIFDLIKDTPWSDLVTFLNKLLETESQSHSQTNTSNSENINTLLSTALFPADDERPDELPLPEDYLTRGLIWAHGYFPENWFARERNEEERYLESASTTRNRISRVLRLGYAIAKQNRWISYDASTCSFSVITSAP
;
A
#
# COMPACT_ATOMS: atom_id res chain seq x y z
N VAL A 1 -3.64 -3.35 15.96
CA VAL A 1 -3.46 -2.38 17.07
C VAL A 1 -2.06 -1.81 16.97
N GLY A 2 -1.90 -0.49 16.96
CA GLY A 2 -0.63 0.19 16.69
C GLY A 2 0.45 -0.11 17.74
N ARG A 3 0.06 -0.25 19.01
CA ARG A 3 0.99 -0.54 20.12
C ARG A 3 1.84 -1.79 19.88
N LEU A 4 1.27 -2.84 19.28
CA LEU A 4 2.02 -4.05 18.92
C LEU A 4 3.13 -3.72 17.91
N TYR A 5 2.81 -2.98 16.85
CA TYR A 5 3.77 -2.59 15.83
C TYR A 5 4.82 -1.61 16.36
N HIS A 6 4.47 -0.74 17.31
CA HIS A 6 5.47 0.08 18.02
C HIS A 6 6.52 -0.77 18.74
N HIS A 7 6.11 -1.83 19.43
CA HIS A 7 7.05 -2.74 20.08
C HIS A 7 7.88 -3.53 19.05
N LEU A 8 7.25 -3.99 17.96
CA LEU A 8 7.97 -4.63 16.86
C LEU A 8 9.00 -3.69 16.22
N ALA A 9 8.72 -2.39 16.13
CA ALA A 9 9.69 -1.41 15.67
C ALA A 9 10.92 -1.36 16.59
N ILE A 10 10.73 -1.39 17.92
CA ILE A 10 11.87 -1.41 18.86
C ILE A 10 12.69 -2.70 18.69
N LEU A 11 12.01 -3.84 18.50
CA LEU A 11 12.65 -5.15 18.33
C LEU A 11 13.33 -5.34 16.97
N ALA A 12 12.93 -4.58 15.95
CA ALA A 12 13.51 -4.66 14.61
C ALA A 12 14.94 -4.11 14.52
N ARG A 13 15.50 -3.52 15.59
CA ARG A 13 16.90 -3.09 15.61
C ARG A 13 17.85 -4.29 15.39
N PRO A 14 18.90 -4.15 14.56
CA PRO A 14 19.36 -2.91 13.92
C PRO A 14 18.77 -2.62 12.51
N ASP A 15 17.79 -3.37 12.00
CA ASP A 15 17.23 -3.17 10.66
C ASP A 15 16.44 -1.85 10.58
N ALA A 16 17.02 -0.85 9.93
CA ALA A 16 16.46 0.49 9.85
C ALA A 16 15.20 0.56 8.97
N LEU A 17 15.15 -0.23 7.89
CA LEU A 17 14.00 -0.27 6.98
C LEU A 17 12.80 -0.94 7.67
N GLN A 18 13.03 -2.04 8.37
CA GLN A 18 11.97 -2.72 9.11
C GLN A 18 11.48 -1.87 10.30
N GLN A 19 12.38 -1.14 10.97
CA GLN A 19 12.02 -0.17 12.01
C GLN A 19 11.05 0.90 11.49
N ILE A 20 11.40 1.62 10.40
CA ILE A 20 10.52 2.67 9.87
C ILE A 20 9.18 2.09 9.40
N TYR A 21 9.17 0.90 8.81
CA TYR A 21 7.94 0.19 8.46
C TYR A 21 7.03 -0.07 9.66
N TYR A 22 7.56 -0.63 10.75
CA TYR A 22 6.74 -0.92 11.93
C TYR A 22 6.26 0.34 12.64
N TYR A 23 7.07 1.41 12.70
CA TYR A 23 6.60 2.71 13.19
C TYR A 23 5.48 3.27 12.28
N SER A 24 5.65 3.22 10.96
CA SER A 24 4.63 3.61 9.98
C SER A 24 3.33 2.83 10.19
N ARG A 25 3.39 1.51 10.40
CA ARG A 25 2.22 0.68 10.73
C ARG A 25 1.58 1.09 12.04
N SER A 26 2.38 1.31 13.08
CA SER A 26 1.89 1.75 14.40
C SER A 26 1.05 3.02 14.30
N LEU A 27 1.47 3.94 13.42
CA LEU A 27 0.84 5.23 13.21
C LEU A 27 -0.36 5.18 12.27
N THR A 28 -0.41 4.24 11.33
CA THR A 28 -1.46 4.14 10.29
C THR A 28 -2.43 2.98 10.50
N CYS A 29 -2.41 2.34 11.67
CA CYS A 29 -3.44 1.39 12.09
C CYS A 29 -4.78 2.08 12.40
N VAL A 30 -5.87 1.31 12.34
CA VAL A 30 -7.21 1.74 12.79
C VAL A 30 -7.16 2.25 14.25
N LYS A 31 -6.64 1.41 15.15
CA LYS A 31 -6.25 1.82 16.52
C LYS A 31 -4.77 2.18 16.51
N ARG A 32 -4.42 3.44 16.23
CA ARG A 32 -3.01 3.90 16.18
C ARG A 32 -2.41 4.04 17.58
N PHE A 33 -1.08 4.10 17.66
CA PHE A 33 -0.37 4.42 18.92
C PHE A 33 0.42 5.71 18.76
N ALA A 34 -0.08 6.80 19.35
CA ALA A 34 0.46 8.15 19.19
C ALA A 34 1.93 8.27 19.63
N GLY A 35 2.33 7.56 20.69
CA GLY A 35 3.71 7.57 21.20
C GLY A 35 4.76 7.09 20.17
N ALA A 36 4.34 6.38 19.11
CA ALA A 36 5.24 6.03 18.02
C ALA A 36 5.78 7.25 17.26
N ARG A 37 5.09 8.41 17.28
CA ARG A 37 5.60 9.66 16.67
C ARG A 37 6.83 10.19 17.38
N GLU A 38 6.91 10.03 18.69
CA GLU A 38 8.12 10.40 19.44
C GLU A 38 9.22 9.34 19.25
N SER A 39 8.86 8.06 19.27
CA SER A 39 9.83 6.97 19.15
C SER A 39 10.51 6.91 17.77
N ILE A 40 9.76 7.15 16.69
CA ILE A 40 10.31 7.12 15.32
C ILE A 40 11.40 8.18 15.11
N ARG A 41 11.37 9.30 15.86
CA ARG A 41 12.41 10.35 15.78
C ARG A 41 13.80 9.85 16.13
N THR A 42 13.91 8.82 16.98
CA THR A 42 15.20 8.18 17.29
C THR A 42 15.86 7.53 16.07
N LEU A 43 15.08 7.23 15.03
CA LEU A 43 15.56 6.77 13.73
C LEU A 43 15.71 7.92 12.72
N LEU A 44 14.77 8.87 12.71
CA LEU A 44 14.71 9.91 11.68
C LEU A 44 15.70 11.06 11.92
N ASP A 45 15.76 11.60 13.13
CA ASP A 45 16.57 12.77 13.47
C ASP A 45 18.05 12.55 13.09
N PRO A 46 18.69 11.39 13.39
CA PRO A 46 20.09 11.21 13.02
C PRO A 46 20.35 11.07 11.52
N VAL A 47 19.38 10.57 10.74
CA VAL A 47 19.47 10.49 9.28
C VAL A 47 19.36 11.87 8.65
N VAL A 48 18.43 12.68 9.16
CA VAL A 48 18.14 14.02 8.64
C VAL A 48 19.21 15.04 9.04
N ASP A 49 19.77 14.93 10.24
CA ASP A 49 20.82 15.83 10.73
C ASP A 49 22.24 15.38 10.33
N HIS A 50 22.36 14.48 9.36
CA HIS A 50 23.61 13.95 8.82
C HIS A 50 24.53 13.28 9.87
N ASN A 51 23.95 12.80 10.97
CA ASN A 51 24.63 12.11 12.04
C ASN A 51 24.56 10.58 11.83
N ALA A 52 24.83 10.11 10.61
CA ALA A 52 24.72 8.70 10.22
C ALA A 52 25.63 7.76 11.04
N ALA A 53 26.69 8.29 11.66
CA ALA A 53 27.53 7.55 12.61
C ALA A 53 26.75 6.96 13.80
N SER A 54 25.56 7.50 14.11
CA SER A 54 24.65 6.98 15.14
C SER A 54 23.85 5.74 14.71
N LEU A 55 23.87 5.39 13.42
CA LEU A 55 23.20 4.21 12.84
C LEU A 55 24.23 3.30 12.14
N PRO A 56 25.24 2.76 12.87
CA PRO A 56 26.39 2.08 12.28
C PRO A 56 26.07 0.80 11.49
N HIS A 57 24.88 0.24 11.71
CA HIS A 57 24.43 -1.01 11.08
C HIS A 57 23.42 -0.81 9.96
N ALA A 58 22.98 0.44 9.70
CA ALA A 58 22.01 0.72 8.65
C ALA A 58 22.67 0.68 7.27
N LEU A 59 22.01 0.03 6.31
CA LEU A 59 22.51 -0.01 4.93
C LEU A 59 22.40 1.39 4.29
N PRO A 60 23.34 1.79 3.39
CA PRO A 60 23.25 3.07 2.70
C PRO A 60 21.93 3.30 1.96
N ILE A 61 21.39 2.25 1.34
CA ILE A 61 20.08 2.30 0.68
C ILE A 61 18.95 2.57 1.68
N ASP A 62 18.98 1.96 2.87
CA ASP A 62 17.96 2.16 3.90
C ASP A 62 18.04 3.60 4.43
N ILE A 63 19.24 4.15 4.62
CA ILE A 63 19.46 5.55 5.00
C ILE A 63 18.92 6.49 3.92
N SER A 64 19.24 6.23 2.64
CA SER A 64 18.75 7.04 1.51
C SER A 64 17.22 7.01 1.41
N PHE A 65 16.58 5.87 1.71
CA PHE A 65 15.12 5.74 1.76
C PHE A 65 14.49 6.47 2.94
N ILE A 66 15.09 6.37 4.13
CA ILE A 66 14.59 6.99 5.36
C ILE A 66 14.69 8.51 5.29
N LYS A 67 15.73 9.06 4.66
CA LYS A 67 15.98 10.51 4.61
C LYS A 67 14.82 11.35 4.05
N PRO A 68 14.27 11.10 2.84
CA PRO A 68 13.13 11.86 2.35
C PRO A 68 11.90 11.71 3.26
N HIS A 69 11.68 10.53 3.85
CA HIS A 69 10.61 10.33 4.83
C HIS A 69 10.81 11.15 6.10
N GLY A 70 12.04 11.19 6.63
CA GLY A 70 12.40 12.01 7.78
C GLY A 70 12.20 13.50 7.51
N LEU A 71 12.60 13.98 6.33
CA LEU A 71 12.37 15.38 5.91
C LEU A 71 10.88 15.71 5.84
N GLN A 72 10.05 14.78 5.36
CA GLN A 72 8.60 14.98 5.36
C GLN A 72 8.04 15.01 6.79
N PHE A 73 8.41 14.03 7.62
CA PHE A 73 7.94 13.89 9.00
C PHE A 73 8.27 15.11 9.87
N LEU A 74 9.47 15.67 9.69
CA LEU A 74 9.97 16.81 10.46
C LEU A 74 9.57 18.17 9.85
N GLY A 75 8.76 18.18 8.78
CA GLY A 75 8.32 19.42 8.13
C GLY A 75 9.41 20.15 7.33
N ARG A 76 10.53 19.49 7.03
CA ARG A 76 11.68 20.03 6.26
C ARG A 76 11.61 19.75 4.76
N SER A 77 10.60 19.00 4.30
CA SER A 77 10.41 18.70 2.87
C SER A 77 9.86 19.86 2.04
N VAL A 78 9.44 20.95 2.68
CA VAL A 78 8.84 22.11 2.01
C VAL A 78 9.64 23.37 2.34
N LYS A 79 9.91 24.19 1.32
CA LYS A 79 10.51 25.51 1.44
C LYS A 79 9.84 26.44 0.42
N ASP A 80 9.39 27.62 0.88
CA ASP A 80 8.71 28.62 0.04
C ASP A 80 7.56 28.02 -0.81
N ASP A 81 6.67 27.27 -0.15
CA ASP A 81 5.52 26.55 -0.73
C ASP A 81 5.87 25.54 -1.84
N ARG A 82 7.15 25.15 -1.96
CA ARG A 82 7.65 24.18 -2.95
C ARG A 82 8.44 23.07 -2.27
N ALA A 83 8.69 21.98 -2.99
CA ALA A 83 9.58 20.92 -2.52
C ALA A 83 10.96 21.50 -2.19
N SER A 84 11.48 21.22 -0.99
CA SER A 84 12.81 21.67 -0.62
C SER A 84 13.87 20.94 -1.46
N GLU A 85 14.96 21.64 -1.76
CA GLU A 85 16.09 21.04 -2.50
C GLU A 85 16.65 19.81 -1.76
N GLU A 86 16.73 19.89 -0.42
CA GLU A 86 17.17 18.76 0.43
C GLU A 86 16.29 17.52 0.22
N PHE A 87 14.96 17.69 0.16
CA PHE A 87 14.03 16.60 -0.12
C PHE A 87 14.18 16.04 -1.54
N LEU A 88 14.31 16.92 -2.54
CA LEU A 88 14.47 16.51 -3.93
C LEU A 88 15.78 15.73 -4.14
N MET A 89 16.88 16.16 -3.52
CA MET A 89 18.16 15.46 -3.54
C MET A 89 18.08 14.11 -2.83
N ALA A 90 17.50 14.05 -1.62
CA ALA A 90 17.35 12.80 -0.88
C ALA A 90 16.46 11.79 -1.63
N LYS A 91 15.39 12.26 -2.28
CA LYS A 91 14.55 11.46 -3.16
C LYS A 91 15.34 10.93 -4.36
N ALA A 92 16.13 11.78 -5.02
CA ALA A 92 16.92 11.37 -6.18
C ALA A 92 17.97 10.31 -5.79
N GLU A 93 18.71 10.53 -4.71
CA GLU A 93 19.72 9.61 -4.17
C GLU A 93 19.16 8.19 -3.93
N PHE A 94 17.97 8.11 -3.31
CA PHE A 94 17.26 6.85 -3.12
C PHE A 94 16.86 6.20 -4.44
N LEU A 95 16.19 6.94 -5.33
CA LEU A 95 15.66 6.40 -6.58
C LEU A 95 16.76 5.93 -7.53
N ASP A 96 17.89 6.66 -7.60
CA ASP A 96 19.06 6.31 -8.43
C ASP A 96 19.71 5.00 -7.96
N SER A 97 19.60 4.69 -6.67
CA SER A 97 20.15 3.46 -6.08
C SER A 97 19.17 2.28 -6.10
N LEU A 98 17.87 2.55 -6.21
CA LEU A 98 16.82 1.56 -5.97
C LEU A 98 16.82 0.41 -6.99
N ASP A 99 16.88 0.70 -8.29
CA ASP A 99 16.76 -0.36 -9.31
C ASP A 99 17.91 -1.38 -9.22
N ASN A 100 19.15 -0.87 -9.07
CA ASN A 100 20.33 -1.70 -8.83
C ASN A 100 20.21 -2.50 -7.54
N TYR A 101 19.66 -1.90 -6.48
CA TYR A 101 19.46 -2.59 -5.21
C TYR A 101 18.47 -3.75 -5.34
N ILE A 102 17.31 -3.54 -5.98
CA ILE A 102 16.32 -4.60 -6.23
C ILE A 102 16.96 -5.75 -7.01
N GLY A 103 17.71 -5.44 -8.07
CA GLY A 103 18.42 -6.43 -8.87
C GLY A 103 19.45 -7.24 -8.07
N ARG A 104 20.09 -6.64 -7.07
CA ARG A 104 21.09 -7.31 -6.22
C ARG A 104 20.48 -8.22 -5.17
N VAL A 105 19.41 -7.79 -4.49
CA VAL A 105 18.84 -8.53 -3.35
C VAL A 105 17.77 -9.56 -3.76
N THR A 106 17.24 -9.45 -4.99
CA THR A 106 16.35 -10.45 -5.63
C THR A 106 15.18 -10.86 -4.72
N ALA A 107 15.16 -12.11 -4.21
CA ALA A 107 14.09 -12.64 -3.38
C ALA A 107 13.91 -11.88 -2.05
N GLU A 108 14.98 -11.31 -1.48
CA GLU A 108 14.88 -10.50 -0.26
C GLU A 108 14.10 -9.19 -0.49
N TRP A 109 13.96 -8.76 -1.76
CA TRP A 109 13.15 -7.58 -2.08
C TRP A 109 11.66 -7.81 -1.81
N LYS A 110 11.18 -9.05 -1.73
CA LYS A 110 9.74 -9.33 -1.55
C LYS A 110 9.19 -8.67 -0.30
N ASP A 111 9.78 -8.95 0.86
CA ASP A 111 9.36 -8.35 2.13
C ASP A 111 9.75 -6.87 2.23
N ARG A 112 10.99 -6.54 1.82
CA ARG A 112 11.47 -5.14 1.81
C ARG A 112 10.59 -4.24 0.93
N GLY A 113 10.10 -4.76 -0.18
CA GLY A 113 9.20 -4.07 -1.10
C GLY A 113 7.85 -3.75 -0.44
N VAL A 114 7.31 -4.66 0.37
CA VAL A 114 6.12 -4.39 1.19
C VAL A 114 6.40 -3.30 2.22
N TRP A 115 7.55 -3.36 2.89
CA TRP A 115 7.95 -2.36 3.88
C TRP A 115 8.04 -0.95 3.26
N VAL A 116 8.71 -0.85 2.11
CA VAL A 116 8.80 0.39 1.32
C VAL A 116 7.42 0.89 0.89
N ALA A 117 6.55 0.02 0.37
CA ALA A 117 5.20 0.40 -0.06
C ALA A 117 4.37 0.96 1.11
N VAL A 118 4.38 0.28 2.27
CA VAL A 118 3.62 0.70 3.45
C VAL A 118 4.17 2.01 4.04
N THR A 119 5.49 2.19 4.08
CA THR A 119 6.10 3.45 4.53
C THR A 119 5.80 4.61 3.57
N ASN A 120 5.83 4.36 2.26
CA ASN A 120 5.38 5.32 1.23
C ASN A 120 3.93 5.76 1.45
N ILE A 121 3.03 4.79 1.65
CA ILE A 121 1.62 5.07 1.94
C ILE A 121 1.49 5.86 3.25
N ALA A 122 2.28 5.57 4.28
CA ALA A 122 2.22 6.31 5.53
C ALA A 122 2.52 7.81 5.38
N GLY A 123 3.34 8.20 4.40
CA GLY A 123 3.54 9.60 4.04
C GLY A 123 2.27 10.31 3.58
N TRP A 124 1.35 9.61 2.90
CA TRP A 124 0.04 10.17 2.49
C TRP A 124 -0.84 10.51 3.70
N PHE A 125 -0.69 9.73 4.78
CA PHE A 125 -1.38 9.92 6.05
C PHE A 125 -0.65 10.85 7.02
N ASP A 126 0.39 11.56 6.54
CA ASP A 126 1.26 12.40 7.36
C ASP A 126 1.76 11.67 8.62
N TYR A 127 2.09 10.39 8.44
CA TYR A 127 2.53 9.48 9.50
C TYR A 127 1.56 9.46 10.70
N GLY A 128 0.27 9.36 10.39
CA GLY A 128 -0.78 9.14 11.38
C GLY A 128 -1.20 10.37 12.16
N VAL A 129 -1.07 11.58 11.58
CA VAL A 129 -1.72 12.78 12.11
C VAL A 129 -3.24 12.57 12.13
N ASP A 130 -3.88 12.89 13.26
CA ASP A 130 -5.31 12.63 13.43
C ASP A 130 -6.16 13.36 12.42
N ASP A 131 -5.89 14.65 12.22
CA ASP A 131 -6.70 15.51 11.35
C ASP A 131 -6.39 15.33 9.85
N ASN A 132 -5.49 14.40 9.50
CA ASN A 132 -5.21 14.08 8.10
C ASN A 132 -6.50 13.67 7.37
N ALA A 133 -6.76 14.31 6.23
CA ALA A 133 -8.03 14.15 5.52
C ALA A 133 -8.26 12.71 5.01
N LEU A 134 -7.22 12.01 4.54
CA LEU A 134 -7.36 10.61 4.14
C LEU A 134 -7.72 9.72 5.33
N ARG A 135 -7.07 9.93 6.47
CA ARG A 135 -7.37 9.19 7.70
C ARG A 135 -8.84 9.37 8.08
N GLN A 136 -9.31 10.61 8.08
CA GLN A 136 -10.70 10.95 8.40
C GLN A 136 -11.69 10.33 7.41
N ALA A 137 -11.37 10.29 6.12
CA ALA A 137 -12.21 9.67 5.10
C ALA A 137 -12.39 8.17 5.35
N PHE A 138 -11.31 7.44 5.66
CA PHE A 138 -11.41 6.03 6.02
C PHE A 138 -12.17 5.81 7.33
N LEU A 139 -12.00 6.67 8.34
CA LEU A 139 -12.78 6.57 9.58
C LEU A 139 -14.28 6.78 9.38
N ILE A 140 -14.69 7.72 8.52
CA ILE A 140 -16.09 7.92 8.14
C ILE A 140 -16.64 6.64 7.52
N GLN A 141 -15.95 6.08 6.53
CA GLN A 141 -16.37 4.85 5.84
C GLN A 141 -16.50 3.66 6.81
N LEU A 142 -15.54 3.50 7.73
CA LEU A 142 -15.60 2.46 8.75
C LEU A 142 -16.79 2.67 9.70
N SER A 143 -17.04 3.91 10.11
CA SER A 143 -18.19 4.23 10.96
C SER A 143 -19.53 4.00 10.25
N GLU A 144 -19.62 4.24 8.95
CA GLU A 144 -20.83 4.00 8.16
C GLU A 144 -21.09 2.50 7.98
N ARG A 145 -20.04 1.73 7.67
CA ARG A 145 -20.13 0.26 7.57
C ARG A 145 -20.56 -0.36 8.91
N ALA A 146 -20.07 0.16 10.04
CA ALA A 146 -20.46 -0.33 11.37
C ALA A 146 -21.93 -0.01 11.72
N LYS A 147 -22.54 1.04 11.14
CA LYS A 147 -23.96 1.38 11.35
C LYS A 147 -24.90 0.49 10.52
N ASN A 148 -24.43 0.00 9.37
CA ASN A 148 -25.17 -0.85 8.45
C ASN A 148 -24.45 -2.21 8.28
N PRO A 149 -24.40 -3.05 9.33
CA PRO A 149 -23.78 -4.37 9.21
C PRO A 149 -24.54 -5.21 8.17
N PRO A 150 -23.84 -6.01 7.34
CA PRO A 150 -24.50 -7.04 6.54
C PRO A 150 -25.28 -7.98 7.47
N SER A 151 -26.51 -8.35 7.12
CA SER A 151 -27.47 -9.08 7.98
C SER A 151 -27.05 -10.50 8.42
N THR A 152 -25.79 -10.90 8.26
CA THR A 152 -25.29 -12.25 8.56
C THR A 152 -24.01 -12.29 9.43
N ALA A 153 -23.56 -11.17 10.00
CA ALA A 153 -22.31 -11.16 10.78
C ALA A 153 -22.46 -11.80 12.19
N PRO A 154 -21.65 -12.81 12.56
CA PRO A 154 -21.54 -13.29 13.93
C PRO A 154 -20.74 -12.29 14.80
N GLU A 155 -21.08 -12.19 16.09
CA GLU A 155 -20.33 -11.35 17.05
C GLU A 155 -18.88 -11.84 17.23
N GLU A 156 -17.91 -11.04 16.79
CA GLU A 156 -16.49 -11.29 17.03
C GLU A 156 -16.12 -11.02 18.51
N LYS A 157 -15.82 -12.08 19.27
CA LYS A 157 -15.14 -11.96 20.57
C LYS A 157 -13.67 -11.60 20.36
N SER A 158 -13.36 -10.31 20.48
CA SER A 158 -12.00 -9.78 20.44
C SER A 158 -11.11 -10.43 21.53
N ARG A 159 -10.13 -11.24 21.12
CA ARG A 159 -9.03 -11.68 22.00
C ARG A 159 -8.16 -10.46 22.31
N THR A 160 -8.42 -9.80 23.44
CA THR A 160 -7.72 -8.58 23.85
C THR A 160 -6.43 -8.92 24.59
N ALA A 161 -5.30 -8.46 24.06
CA ALA A 161 -4.12 -8.18 24.86
C ALA A 161 -4.41 -6.99 25.80
N SER A 162 -3.76 -6.96 26.97
CA SER A 162 -3.97 -6.04 28.10
C SER A 162 -4.41 -4.61 27.74
N ALA A 163 -5.46 -4.15 28.41
CA ALA A 163 -6.25 -2.94 28.16
C ALA A 163 -5.62 -1.62 28.62
N ILE A 164 -4.38 -1.60 29.10
CA ILE A 164 -3.91 -0.48 29.93
C ILE A 164 -3.56 0.80 29.15
N GLU A 165 -3.37 0.77 27.82
CA GLU A 165 -3.06 2.00 27.02
C GLU A 165 -3.58 1.91 25.58
N GLN A 166 -4.78 1.35 25.39
CA GLN A 166 -5.38 1.26 24.06
C GLN A 166 -6.31 2.46 23.85
N GLN A 167 -5.97 3.38 22.94
CA GLN A 167 -6.97 4.31 22.44
C GLN A 167 -7.95 3.53 21.57
N ASP A 168 -9.24 3.63 21.89
CA ASP A 168 -10.29 3.16 20.99
C ASP A 168 -10.14 3.82 19.61
N PRO A 169 -10.63 3.17 18.53
CA PRO A 169 -10.58 3.77 17.21
C PRO A 169 -11.19 5.17 17.30
N ILE A 170 -10.38 6.19 17.04
CA ILE A 170 -10.81 7.58 17.12
C ILE A 170 -12.01 7.74 16.18
N LYS A 171 -13.16 8.17 16.72
CA LYS A 171 -14.32 8.49 15.90
C LYS A 171 -13.93 9.58 14.89
N PRO A 172 -14.49 9.57 13.67
CA PRO A 172 -14.21 10.63 12.71
C PRO A 172 -14.51 11.99 13.36
N SER A 173 -13.55 12.92 13.27
CA SER A 173 -13.66 14.28 13.81
C SER A 173 -14.39 15.23 12.86
N VAL A 174 -14.66 14.78 11.63
CA VAL A 174 -15.27 15.56 10.56
C VAL A 174 -16.41 14.79 9.90
N THR A 175 -17.37 15.51 9.33
CA THR A 175 -18.52 14.93 8.63
C THR A 175 -18.20 14.60 7.16
N LEU A 176 -19.05 13.80 6.51
CA LEU A 176 -18.97 13.53 5.07
C LEU A 176 -19.11 14.82 4.22
N SER A 177 -19.85 15.82 4.69
CA SER A 177 -19.94 17.11 3.98
C SER A 177 -18.66 17.94 4.08
N GLN A 178 -17.88 17.77 5.16
CA GLN A 178 -16.61 18.48 5.38
C GLN A 178 -15.43 17.77 4.74
N ILE A 179 -15.51 16.43 4.58
CA ILE A 179 -14.37 15.63 4.12
C ILE A 179 -13.92 15.99 2.71
N GLN A 180 -14.85 16.33 1.82
CA GLN A 180 -14.53 16.71 0.46
C GLN A 180 -13.60 17.94 0.43
N LYS A 181 -13.98 19.01 1.13
CA LYS A 181 -13.16 20.23 1.23
C LYS A 181 -11.79 19.96 1.88
N LYS A 182 -11.73 19.07 2.88
CA LYS A 182 -10.46 18.69 3.52
C LYS A 182 -9.54 17.90 2.58
N LEU A 183 -10.09 17.03 1.74
CA LEU A 183 -9.33 16.31 0.72
C LEU A 183 -8.81 17.26 -0.36
N GLU A 184 -9.62 18.25 -0.76
CA GLU A 184 -9.20 19.36 -1.64
C GLU A 184 -8.02 20.13 -1.07
N GLN A 185 -8.11 20.52 0.21
CA GLN A 185 -7.02 21.18 0.91
C GLN A 185 -5.78 20.30 1.02
N LEU A 186 -5.94 19.01 1.33
CA LEU A 186 -4.84 18.06 1.43
C LEU A 186 -4.08 17.96 0.09
N ALA A 187 -4.77 17.79 -1.04
CA ALA A 187 -4.12 17.69 -2.34
C ALA A 187 -3.40 18.98 -2.76
N ALA A 188 -3.83 20.13 -2.25
CA ALA A 188 -3.13 21.39 -2.49
C ALA A 188 -1.82 21.50 -1.69
N GLN A 189 -1.71 20.83 -0.54
CA GLN A 189 -0.54 20.91 0.35
C GLN A 189 0.72 20.33 -0.29
N GLN A 190 1.82 21.07 -0.21
CA GLN A 190 3.08 20.64 -0.77
C GLN A 190 3.68 19.43 -0.05
N THR A 191 3.46 19.27 1.25
CA THR A 191 3.86 18.07 2.02
C THR A 191 3.22 16.81 1.46
N PHE A 192 1.92 16.88 1.12
CA PHE A 192 1.19 15.78 0.50
C PHE A 192 1.69 15.51 -0.92
N LYS A 193 1.85 16.54 -1.76
CA LYS A 193 2.44 16.40 -3.11
C LYS A 193 3.82 15.75 -3.09
N ASN A 194 4.65 16.06 -2.09
CA ASN A 194 5.96 15.42 -1.90
C ASN A 194 5.81 13.92 -1.57
N ALA A 195 4.82 13.54 -0.74
CA ALA A 195 4.54 12.14 -0.44
C ALA A 195 4.10 11.37 -1.68
N GLN A 196 3.23 11.97 -2.48
CA GLN A 196 2.81 11.41 -3.76
C GLN A 196 4.00 11.26 -4.70
N LEU A 197 4.83 12.29 -4.84
CA LEU A 197 6.00 12.27 -5.71
C LEU A 197 6.97 11.13 -5.36
N LEU A 198 7.30 10.95 -4.08
CA LEU A 198 8.17 9.85 -3.63
C LEU A 198 7.53 8.48 -3.88
N SER A 199 6.26 8.32 -3.48
CA SER A 199 5.53 7.05 -3.63
C SER A 199 5.34 6.65 -5.09
N ASN A 200 4.92 7.57 -5.95
CA ASN A 200 4.66 7.33 -7.37
C ASN A 200 5.97 7.06 -8.13
N ALA A 201 7.06 7.77 -7.82
CA ALA A 201 8.35 7.50 -8.43
C ALA A 201 8.91 6.13 -8.03
N THR A 202 8.75 5.75 -6.76
CA THR A 202 9.14 4.41 -6.27
C THR A 202 8.30 3.33 -6.96
N PHE A 203 6.99 3.52 -7.04
CA PHE A 203 6.08 2.58 -7.68
C PHE A 203 6.36 2.44 -9.18
N ALA A 204 6.67 3.54 -9.88
CA ALA A 204 7.05 3.51 -11.29
C ALA A 204 8.32 2.67 -11.53
N LEU A 205 9.34 2.79 -10.67
CA LEU A 205 10.53 1.95 -10.77
C LEU A 205 10.21 0.47 -10.59
N ALA A 206 9.38 0.12 -9.59
CA ALA A 206 8.94 -1.26 -9.40
C ALA A 206 8.17 -1.80 -10.62
N LEU A 207 7.27 -0.99 -11.21
CA LEU A 207 6.50 -1.35 -12.40
C LEU A 207 7.36 -1.52 -13.66
N ARG A 208 8.47 -0.79 -13.80
CA ARG A 208 9.37 -0.93 -14.95
C ARG A 208 10.21 -2.21 -14.93
N ARG A 209 10.24 -2.93 -13.80
CA ARG A 209 10.92 -4.24 -13.68
C ARG A 209 10.07 -5.37 -14.24
N LEU A 210 9.81 -5.30 -15.54
CA LEU A 210 8.98 -6.25 -16.28
C LEU A 210 9.50 -7.69 -16.13
N GLY A 211 8.63 -8.60 -15.68
CA GLY A 211 8.96 -10.02 -15.49
C GLY A 211 9.68 -10.35 -14.17
N ASP A 212 10.08 -9.36 -13.38
CA ASP A 212 10.67 -9.59 -12.06
C ASP A 212 9.59 -9.97 -11.05
N LYS A 213 9.55 -11.23 -10.63
CA LYS A 213 8.54 -11.70 -9.67
C LYS A 213 8.72 -11.11 -8.27
N ASN A 214 9.90 -10.56 -7.96
CA ASN A 214 10.19 -10.04 -6.61
C ASN A 214 9.49 -8.71 -6.34
N VAL A 215 9.11 -7.95 -7.38
CA VAL A 215 8.36 -6.69 -7.21
C VAL A 215 6.86 -6.90 -7.01
N LEU A 216 6.34 -8.12 -7.22
CA LEU A 216 4.90 -8.38 -7.20
C LEU A 216 4.24 -8.06 -5.85
N LEU A 217 4.91 -8.29 -4.72
CA LEU A 217 4.34 -7.97 -3.41
C LEU A 217 4.20 -6.45 -3.23
N HIS A 218 5.23 -5.68 -3.60
CA HIS A 218 5.16 -4.21 -3.58
C HIS A 218 4.02 -3.71 -4.46
N ILE A 219 3.92 -4.22 -5.69
CA ILE A 219 2.88 -3.83 -6.65
C ILE A 219 1.49 -4.20 -6.14
N ASN A 220 1.31 -5.39 -5.56
CA ASN A 220 0.06 -5.84 -4.95
C ASN A 220 -0.41 -4.86 -3.85
N ILE A 221 0.49 -4.45 -2.95
CA ILE A 221 0.16 -3.49 -1.89
C ILE A 221 -0.21 -2.11 -2.43
N MET A 222 0.56 -1.59 -3.41
CA MET A 222 0.25 -0.30 -4.02
C MET A 222 -1.10 -0.33 -4.75
N LEU A 223 -1.40 -1.39 -5.49
CA LEU A 223 -2.68 -1.56 -6.16
C LEU A 223 -3.84 -1.74 -5.17
N ALA A 224 -3.67 -2.51 -4.09
CA ALA A 224 -4.66 -2.65 -3.03
C ALA A 224 -4.98 -1.30 -2.38
N PHE A 225 -3.97 -0.46 -2.15
CA PHE A 225 -4.15 0.91 -1.67
C PHE A 225 -4.93 1.78 -2.66
N LEU A 226 -4.55 1.78 -3.95
CA LEU A 226 -5.26 2.51 -4.99
C LEU A 226 -6.72 2.05 -5.14
N THR A 227 -6.98 0.74 -5.07
CA THR A 227 -8.35 0.19 -5.07
C THR A 227 -9.14 0.64 -3.84
N SER A 228 -8.50 0.67 -2.66
CA SER A 228 -9.12 1.17 -1.42
C SER A 228 -9.51 2.64 -1.54
N LEU A 229 -8.66 3.47 -2.16
CA LEU A 229 -9.00 4.86 -2.50
C LEU A 229 -10.15 4.91 -3.53
N SER A 230 -10.10 4.12 -4.60
CA SER A 230 -11.17 4.12 -5.61
C SER A 230 -12.55 3.70 -5.08
N SER A 231 -12.60 3.06 -3.91
CA SER A 231 -13.84 2.64 -3.25
C SER A 231 -14.64 3.79 -2.64
N PHE A 232 -14.09 5.01 -2.60
CA PHE A 232 -14.80 6.22 -2.17
C PHE A 232 -15.75 6.73 -3.27
N SER A 233 -16.83 5.99 -3.55
CA SER A 233 -17.80 6.32 -4.61
C SER A 233 -18.47 7.69 -4.42
N SER A 234 -18.55 8.19 -3.18
CA SER A 234 -19.20 9.45 -2.82
C SER A 234 -18.27 10.66 -2.88
N CYS A 235 -16.97 10.49 -3.14
CA CYS A 235 -16.00 11.58 -3.13
C CYS A 235 -15.34 11.75 -4.50
N ALA A 236 -15.86 12.68 -5.30
CA ALA A 236 -15.33 12.98 -6.62
C ALA A 236 -13.83 13.37 -6.60
N TYR A 237 -13.38 13.97 -5.51
CA TYR A 237 -12.01 14.48 -5.39
C TYR A 237 -10.94 13.39 -5.19
N ILE A 238 -11.35 12.15 -4.84
CA ILE A 238 -10.41 11.03 -4.80
C ILE A 238 -9.78 10.78 -6.18
N PHE A 239 -10.47 11.16 -7.26
CA PHE A 239 -9.98 10.98 -8.62
C PHE A 239 -8.80 11.88 -8.92
N ASP A 240 -8.87 13.14 -8.49
CA ASP A 240 -7.77 14.10 -8.60
C ASP A 240 -6.61 13.71 -7.69
N LEU A 241 -6.89 13.06 -6.56
CA LEU A 241 -5.86 12.63 -5.61
C LEU A 241 -4.90 11.62 -6.24
N ILE A 242 -5.36 10.68 -7.06
CA ILE A 242 -4.48 9.64 -7.63
C ILE A 242 -4.17 9.87 -9.12
N LYS A 243 -4.45 11.05 -9.65
CA LYS A 243 -4.24 11.36 -11.07
C LYS A 243 -2.78 11.19 -11.53
N ASP A 244 -1.84 11.51 -10.65
CA ASP A 244 -0.39 11.50 -10.95
C ASP A 244 0.25 10.12 -10.72
N THR A 245 -0.55 9.08 -10.46
CA THR A 245 -0.09 7.68 -10.42
C THR A 245 0.55 7.33 -11.77
N PRO A 246 1.62 6.51 -11.82
CA PRO A 246 2.29 6.13 -13.07
C PRO A 246 1.45 5.14 -13.90
N TRP A 247 0.30 5.60 -14.41
CA TRP A 247 -0.69 4.79 -15.13
C TRP A 247 -0.12 4.12 -16.38
N SER A 248 0.79 4.81 -17.10
CA SER A 248 1.45 4.26 -18.29
C SER A 248 2.38 3.09 -17.95
N ASP A 249 3.20 3.23 -16.90
CA ASP A 249 4.04 2.14 -16.40
C ASP A 249 3.16 0.97 -15.91
N LEU A 250 2.04 1.27 -15.24
CA LEU A 250 1.10 0.25 -14.75
C LEU A 250 0.46 -0.54 -15.88
N VAL A 251 -0.05 0.14 -16.92
CA VAL A 251 -0.63 -0.51 -18.10
C VAL A 251 0.39 -1.41 -18.79
N THR A 252 1.62 -0.91 -18.96
CA THR A 252 2.73 -1.68 -19.54
C THR A 252 3.02 -2.93 -18.72
N PHE A 253 3.10 -2.79 -17.39
CA PHE A 253 3.32 -3.91 -16.47
C PHE A 253 2.19 -4.94 -16.53
N LEU A 254 0.93 -4.52 -16.45
CA LEU A 254 -0.24 -5.42 -16.47
C LEU A 254 -0.33 -6.18 -17.79
N ASN A 255 -0.10 -5.51 -18.93
CA ASN A 255 -0.10 -6.17 -20.24
C ASN A 255 1.03 -7.20 -20.35
N LYS A 256 2.23 -6.90 -19.83
CA LYS A 256 3.32 -7.87 -19.81
C LYS A 256 3.02 -9.07 -18.91
N LEU A 257 2.35 -8.83 -17.79
CA LEU A 257 1.92 -9.89 -16.88
C LEU A 257 0.87 -10.79 -17.54
N LEU A 258 -0.11 -10.21 -18.26
CA LEU A 258 -1.09 -10.96 -19.05
C LEU A 258 -0.44 -11.82 -20.14
N GLU A 259 0.56 -11.29 -20.86
CA GLU A 259 1.31 -12.03 -21.88
C GLU A 259 1.98 -13.27 -21.26
N THR A 260 2.60 -13.10 -20.09
CA THR A 260 3.30 -14.17 -19.37
C THR A 260 2.35 -15.26 -18.88
N GLU A 261 1.19 -14.88 -18.34
CA GLU A 261 0.15 -15.83 -17.92
C GLU A 261 -0.44 -16.58 -19.12
N SER A 262 -0.68 -15.88 -20.24
CA SER A 262 -1.22 -16.49 -21.47
C SER A 262 -0.26 -17.54 -22.06
N GLN A 263 1.06 -17.25 -22.06
CA GLN A 263 2.09 -18.20 -22.50
C GLN A 263 2.15 -19.44 -21.60
N SER A 264 1.95 -19.27 -20.30
CA SER A 264 1.94 -20.38 -19.34
C SER A 264 0.73 -21.30 -19.51
N HIS A 265 -0.42 -20.77 -19.94
CA HIS A 265 -1.67 -21.54 -20.15
C HIS A 265 -1.81 -22.19 -21.52
N SER A 266 -1.03 -21.77 -22.52
CA SER A 266 -1.05 -22.29 -23.90
C SER A 266 -0.65 -23.77 -24.03
N GLN A 267 -0.18 -24.40 -22.95
CA GLN A 267 0.12 -25.85 -22.88
C GLN A 267 -1.13 -26.71 -22.62
N THR A 268 -2.28 -26.11 -22.28
CA THR A 268 -3.57 -26.78 -22.07
C THR A 268 -4.57 -26.29 -23.12
N ASN A 269 -5.16 -27.20 -23.92
CA ASN A 269 -5.94 -26.94 -25.16
C ASN A 269 -7.26 -26.11 -25.04
N THR A 270 -7.30 -25.01 -24.28
CA THR A 270 -8.48 -24.12 -24.14
C THR A 270 -8.23 -22.76 -24.80
N SER A 271 -9.28 -22.10 -25.28
CA SER A 271 -9.27 -20.73 -25.82
C SER A 271 -8.69 -19.73 -24.79
N ASN A 272 -7.43 -19.32 -24.99
CA ASN A 272 -6.68 -18.46 -24.04
C ASN A 272 -7.42 -17.16 -23.67
N SER A 273 -8.12 -16.52 -24.61
CA SER A 273 -8.83 -15.25 -24.39
C SER A 273 -10.02 -15.36 -23.42
N GLU A 274 -10.81 -16.44 -23.51
CA GLU A 274 -11.95 -16.65 -22.61
C GLU A 274 -11.48 -16.92 -21.17
N ASN A 275 -10.34 -17.60 -21.01
CA ASN A 275 -9.74 -17.85 -19.70
C ASN A 275 -9.26 -16.55 -19.04
N ILE A 276 -8.55 -15.68 -19.77
CA ILE A 276 -8.08 -14.39 -19.24
C ILE A 276 -9.24 -13.47 -18.85
N ASN A 277 -10.24 -13.32 -19.71
CA ASN A 277 -11.43 -12.52 -19.40
C ASN A 277 -12.17 -13.05 -18.17
N THR A 278 -12.26 -14.37 -18.02
CA THR A 278 -12.84 -15.03 -16.83
C THR A 278 -11.99 -14.78 -15.58
N LEU A 279 -10.67 -14.91 -15.68
CA LEU A 279 -9.72 -14.66 -14.58
C LEU A 279 -9.87 -13.23 -14.02
N LEU A 280 -9.94 -12.24 -14.91
CA LEU A 280 -10.06 -10.83 -14.55
C LEU A 280 -11.44 -10.48 -13.99
N SER A 281 -12.51 -11.01 -14.58
CA SER A 281 -13.88 -10.74 -14.13
C SER A 281 -14.25 -11.44 -12.83
N THR A 282 -13.50 -12.46 -12.41
CA THR A 282 -13.63 -13.12 -11.11
C THR A 282 -13.50 -12.14 -9.95
N ALA A 283 -14.31 -12.33 -8.91
CA ALA A 283 -14.29 -11.49 -7.71
C ALA A 283 -12.88 -11.44 -7.08
N LEU A 284 -12.48 -10.24 -6.64
CA LEU A 284 -11.14 -9.96 -6.09
C LEU A 284 -10.76 -10.92 -4.97
N PHE A 285 -11.72 -11.20 -4.09
CA PHE A 285 -11.65 -12.20 -3.05
C PHE A 285 -12.78 -13.22 -3.25
N PRO A 286 -12.55 -14.50 -2.94
CA PRO A 286 -13.59 -15.51 -2.94
C PRO A 286 -14.59 -15.32 -1.80
N ALA A 287 -15.82 -15.80 -2.01
CA ALA A 287 -16.73 -16.10 -0.91
C ALA A 287 -16.21 -17.27 -0.06
N ASP A 288 -16.76 -17.46 1.14
CA ASP A 288 -16.23 -18.43 2.12
C ASP A 288 -16.09 -19.86 1.54
N ASP A 289 -17.09 -20.32 0.78
CA ASP A 289 -17.13 -21.65 0.15
C ASP A 289 -16.54 -21.71 -1.28
N GLU A 290 -16.02 -20.60 -1.81
CA GLU A 290 -15.48 -20.50 -3.17
C GLU A 290 -13.95 -20.54 -3.15
N ARG A 291 -13.29 -21.19 -4.13
CA ARG A 291 -11.82 -21.22 -4.25
C ARG A 291 -11.11 -21.47 -2.90
N PRO A 292 -11.30 -22.65 -2.28
CA PRO A 292 -10.76 -22.96 -0.95
C PRO A 292 -9.22 -22.90 -0.88
N ASP A 293 -8.54 -23.04 -2.03
CA ASP A 293 -7.09 -22.98 -2.15
C ASP A 293 -6.54 -21.54 -2.31
N GLU A 294 -7.41 -20.53 -2.44
CA GLU A 294 -7.01 -19.11 -2.49
C GLU A 294 -6.93 -18.53 -1.06
N LEU A 295 -5.84 -18.87 -0.37
CA LEU A 295 -5.55 -18.40 1.00
C LEU A 295 -5.04 -16.94 1.04
N PRO A 296 -5.10 -16.27 2.21
CA PRO A 296 -4.42 -15.01 2.43
C PRO A 296 -2.95 -15.06 2.01
N LEU A 297 -2.53 -14.07 1.23
CA LEU A 297 -1.13 -13.98 0.82
C LEU A 297 -0.26 -13.52 1.99
N PRO A 298 1.04 -13.87 2.02
CA PRO A 298 1.95 -13.42 3.09
C PRO A 298 1.89 -11.89 3.32
N GLU A 299 1.82 -11.11 2.24
CA GLU A 299 1.72 -9.64 2.30
C GLU A 299 0.37 -9.11 2.84
N ASP A 300 -0.69 -9.91 2.84
CA ASP A 300 -1.98 -9.51 3.42
C ASP A 300 -1.83 -9.35 4.95
N TYR A 301 -1.05 -10.23 5.59
CA TYR A 301 -0.73 -10.12 7.03
C TYR A 301 0.17 -8.93 7.34
N LEU A 302 1.06 -8.58 6.41
CA LEU A 302 1.94 -7.40 6.51
C LEU A 302 1.18 -6.08 6.39
N THR A 303 -0.07 -6.09 5.95
CA THR A 303 -0.92 -4.89 5.84
C THR A 303 -2.20 -4.96 6.68
N ARG A 304 -2.54 -6.13 7.24
CA ARG A 304 -3.67 -6.32 8.15
C ARG A 304 -3.68 -5.27 9.28
N GLY A 305 -4.85 -4.64 9.45
CA GLY A 305 -5.10 -3.65 10.50
C GLY A 305 -4.66 -2.22 10.18
N LEU A 306 -4.00 -2.00 9.02
CA LEU A 306 -3.82 -0.65 8.47
C LEU A 306 -5.19 -0.05 8.14
N ILE A 307 -5.34 1.26 8.34
CA ILE A 307 -6.63 1.94 8.22
C ILE A 307 -7.19 1.85 6.79
N TRP A 308 -6.33 2.00 5.78
CA TRP A 308 -6.72 1.90 4.38
C TRP A 308 -7.05 0.45 3.96
N ALA A 309 -6.44 -0.55 4.61
CA ALA A 309 -6.64 -1.96 4.29
C ALA A 309 -7.86 -2.58 5.00
N HIS A 310 -8.43 -1.91 5.99
CA HIS A 310 -9.54 -2.46 6.77
C HIS A 310 -10.82 -2.64 5.93
N GLY A 311 -11.10 -1.72 5.01
CA GLY A 311 -12.24 -1.84 4.10
C GLY A 311 -12.01 -2.82 2.94
N TYR A 312 -10.74 -3.12 2.66
CA TYR A 312 -10.25 -3.88 1.51
C TYR A 312 -10.43 -5.40 1.69
N PHE A 313 -10.04 -5.94 2.84
CA PHE A 313 -10.18 -7.37 3.11
C PHE A 313 -11.62 -7.75 3.50
N PRO A 314 -12.16 -8.88 3.00
CA PRO A 314 -13.36 -9.50 3.55
C PRO A 314 -13.18 -9.84 5.04
N GLU A 315 -14.27 -9.84 5.80
CA GLU A 315 -14.27 -10.07 7.25
C GLU A 315 -13.60 -11.41 7.63
N ASN A 316 -13.98 -12.49 6.94
CA ASN A 316 -13.45 -13.83 7.18
C ASN A 316 -12.16 -14.15 6.39
N TRP A 317 -11.55 -13.17 5.71
CA TRP A 317 -10.40 -13.43 4.84
C TRP A 317 -9.26 -14.15 5.57
N PHE A 318 -8.90 -13.66 6.75
CA PHE A 318 -7.81 -14.21 7.56
C PHE A 318 -8.22 -15.48 8.35
N ALA A 319 -9.50 -15.86 8.35
CA ALA A 319 -9.97 -17.09 8.98
C ALA A 319 -9.80 -18.32 8.08
N ARG A 320 -9.50 -18.12 6.79
CA ARG A 320 -9.26 -19.21 5.82
C ARG A 320 -7.94 -19.93 6.05
N GLU A 321 -7.00 -19.30 6.76
CA GLU A 321 -5.70 -19.87 7.09
C GLU A 321 -5.85 -21.10 7.98
N ARG A 322 -5.25 -22.20 7.57
CA ARG A 322 -5.34 -23.48 8.29
C ARG A 322 -4.09 -23.78 9.11
N ASN A 323 -2.95 -23.20 8.72
CA ASN A 323 -1.67 -23.45 9.37
C ASN A 323 -0.81 -22.17 9.43
N GLU A 324 -0.49 -21.69 10.63
CA GLU A 324 0.32 -20.48 10.79
C GLU A 324 1.77 -20.64 10.28
N GLU A 325 2.31 -21.86 10.30
CA GLU A 325 3.66 -22.15 9.80
C GLU A 325 3.75 -22.04 8.27
N GLU A 326 2.64 -22.27 7.57
CA GLU A 326 2.56 -22.19 6.12
C GLU A 326 2.34 -20.77 5.59
N ARG A 327 1.99 -19.83 6.49
CA ARG A 327 1.69 -18.42 6.17
C ARG A 327 2.79 -17.72 5.34
N TYR A 328 4.03 -18.13 5.55
CA TYR A 328 5.21 -17.51 4.93
C TYR A 328 5.82 -18.39 3.82
N LEU A 329 5.22 -19.55 3.51
CA LEU A 329 5.69 -20.43 2.46
C LEU A 329 5.25 -19.93 1.09
N GLU A 330 6.22 -19.53 0.27
CA GLU A 330 5.99 -19.12 -1.11
C GLU A 330 6.00 -20.31 -2.07
N SER A 331 4.92 -21.07 -2.04
CA SER A 331 4.69 -22.14 -3.01
C SER A 331 4.37 -21.59 -4.42
N ALA A 332 4.34 -22.48 -5.42
CA ALA A 332 3.91 -22.13 -6.77
C ALA A 332 2.45 -21.63 -6.82
N SER A 333 1.56 -22.15 -5.95
CA SER A 333 0.18 -21.65 -5.87
C SER A 333 0.13 -20.26 -5.24
N THR A 334 0.94 -19.96 -4.22
CA THR A 334 1.06 -18.61 -3.64
C THR A 334 1.44 -17.58 -4.71
N THR A 335 2.42 -17.92 -5.57
CA THR A 335 2.83 -17.06 -6.68
C THR A 335 1.71 -16.85 -7.69
N ARG A 336 0.98 -17.91 -8.07
CA ARG A 336 -0.15 -17.83 -9.01
C ARG A 336 -1.31 -16.99 -8.47
N ASN A 337 -1.66 -17.19 -7.20
CA ASN A 337 -2.71 -16.43 -6.53
C ASN A 337 -2.35 -14.94 -6.47
N ARG A 338 -1.07 -14.61 -6.23
CA ARG A 338 -0.57 -13.23 -6.26
C ARG A 338 -0.68 -12.59 -7.64
N ILE A 339 -0.25 -13.29 -8.69
CA ILE A 339 -0.40 -12.78 -10.07
C ILE A 339 -1.87 -12.54 -10.42
N SER A 340 -2.73 -13.51 -10.09
CA SER A 340 -4.18 -13.40 -10.26
C SER A 340 -4.75 -12.19 -9.51
N ARG A 341 -4.32 -11.96 -8.26
CA ARG A 341 -4.73 -10.82 -7.45
C ARG A 341 -4.29 -9.49 -8.06
N VAL A 342 -3.04 -9.36 -8.50
CA VAL A 342 -2.51 -8.16 -9.16
C VAL A 342 -3.30 -7.83 -10.43
N LEU A 343 -3.57 -8.84 -11.26
CA LEU A 343 -4.37 -8.67 -12.49
C LEU A 343 -5.82 -8.26 -12.19
N ARG A 344 -6.48 -8.90 -11.21
CA ARG A 344 -7.83 -8.54 -10.77
C ARG A 344 -7.88 -7.13 -10.16
N LEU A 345 -6.85 -6.69 -9.43
CA LEU A 345 -6.75 -5.32 -8.93
C LEU A 345 -6.62 -4.31 -10.08
N GLY A 346 -5.75 -4.59 -11.06
CA GLY A 346 -5.64 -3.77 -12.27
C GLY A 346 -6.96 -3.65 -13.01
N TYR A 347 -7.70 -4.75 -13.15
CA TYR A 347 -9.03 -4.77 -13.75
C TYR A 347 -10.09 -4.04 -12.91
N ALA A 348 -10.06 -4.16 -11.58
CA ALA A 348 -10.95 -3.42 -10.68
C ALA A 348 -10.75 -1.90 -10.79
N ILE A 349 -9.51 -1.44 -10.98
CA ILE A 349 -9.20 -0.03 -11.26
C ILE A 349 -9.69 0.35 -12.67
N ALA A 350 -9.48 -0.50 -13.68
CA ALA A 350 -9.94 -0.25 -15.04
C ALA A 350 -11.47 -0.13 -15.15
N LYS A 351 -12.23 -0.86 -14.33
CA LYS A 351 -13.70 -0.75 -14.23
C LYS A 351 -14.18 0.63 -13.82
N GLN A 352 -13.34 1.43 -13.17
CA GLN A 352 -13.68 2.82 -12.86
C GLN A 352 -13.75 3.69 -14.13
N ASN A 353 -13.12 3.26 -15.23
CA ASN A 353 -13.09 3.92 -16.53
C ASN A 353 -12.68 5.40 -16.46
N ARG A 354 -11.60 5.67 -15.71
CA ARG A 354 -11.07 7.04 -15.51
C ARG A 354 -9.62 7.21 -15.92
N TRP A 355 -8.74 6.34 -15.46
CA TRP A 355 -7.29 6.45 -15.70
C TRP A 355 -6.78 5.40 -16.69
N ILE A 356 -7.30 4.18 -16.56
CA ILE A 356 -6.99 3.06 -17.43
C ILE A 356 -8.29 2.35 -17.79
N SER A 357 -8.31 1.70 -18.94
CA SER A 357 -9.40 0.85 -19.43
C SER A 357 -8.88 -0.54 -19.74
N TYR A 358 -9.79 -1.50 -19.86
CA TYR A 358 -9.50 -2.86 -20.31
C TYR A 358 -10.44 -3.21 -21.46
N ASP A 359 -9.88 -3.66 -22.57
CA ASP A 359 -10.60 -4.14 -23.73
C ASP A 359 -10.61 -5.68 -23.74
N ALA A 360 -11.79 -6.27 -23.54
CA ALA A 360 -11.99 -7.72 -23.50
C ALA A 360 -11.75 -8.39 -24.86
N SER A 361 -11.89 -7.67 -25.97
CA SER A 361 -11.69 -8.22 -27.32
C SER A 361 -10.20 -8.41 -27.64
N THR A 362 -9.39 -7.42 -27.28
CA THR A 362 -7.92 -7.46 -27.44
C THR A 362 -7.19 -8.03 -26.23
N CYS A 363 -7.91 -8.29 -25.13
CA CYS A 363 -7.37 -8.71 -23.84
C CYS A 363 -6.23 -7.80 -23.35
N SER A 364 -6.40 -6.48 -23.49
CA SER A 364 -5.34 -5.52 -23.20
C SER A 364 -5.84 -4.34 -22.37
N PHE A 365 -4.95 -3.84 -21.52
CA PHE A 365 -5.13 -2.59 -20.79
C PHE A 365 -4.63 -1.41 -21.64
N SER A 366 -5.27 -0.25 -21.48
CA SER A 366 -4.87 1.01 -22.12
C SER A 366 -4.98 2.17 -21.15
N VAL A 367 -4.16 3.21 -21.33
CA VAL A 367 -4.35 4.47 -20.60
C VAL A 367 -5.53 5.22 -21.21
N ILE A 368 -6.40 5.75 -20.38
CA ILE A 368 -7.44 6.67 -20.84
C ILE A 368 -6.79 8.04 -20.97
N THR A 369 -6.44 8.42 -22.20
CA THR A 369 -6.15 9.81 -22.50
C THR A 369 -7.46 10.58 -22.35
N SER A 370 -7.57 11.41 -21.31
CA SER A 370 -8.62 12.43 -21.25
C SER A 370 -8.58 13.20 -22.57
N ALA A 371 -9.71 13.26 -23.29
CA ALA A 371 -9.83 14.11 -24.46
C ALA A 371 -9.40 15.54 -24.08
N PRO A 372 -8.61 16.23 -24.93
CA PRO A 372 -8.10 17.56 -24.62
C PRO A 372 -9.20 18.58 -24.33
#